data_AF-A0A418QJ09-F1
#
_entry.id   AF-A0A418QJ09-F1
#
_cell.length_a   1.000
_cell.length_b   1.000
_cell.length_c   1.000
_cell.angle_alpha   90.00
_cell.angle_beta   90.00
_cell.angle_gamma   90.00
#
_symmetry.space_group_name_H-M   'P 1'
#
loop_
_entity.id
_entity.type
_entity.pdbx_description
1 polymer ?
#
loop_
_entity_poly.entity_id
_entity_poly.type
_entity_poly.pdbx_seq_one_letter_code
_entity_poly.pdbx_strand_id
1 'polypeptide(L)'
;MKKTLLLLSAAAAFSLGSCSENKTTETATATDGMTTTTTTTTTTAYSPEAIERRADRIAADMAAKMQFDDATRTKIRTVYVTRGQRLAELQNQYAADTMGMAAARREVYSNADLEMKSVFTDPTQYSAYESSRMDYMDDRYMDDNTMSSSSDMNSSGDMTDGMEAGSKMKDADGNKVKVKADGDIKIKDSEGNKAKMDADDGTVKMKPADGGKTVIK
;
A
#
# COMPACT_ATOMS: atom_id res chain seq x y z
N MET A 1 -37.66 6.65 56.42
CA MET A 1 -38.63 5.55 56.28
C MET A 1 -38.04 4.56 55.29
N LYS A 2 -37.50 3.41 55.76
CA LYS A 2 -38.02 2.03 55.57
C LYS A 2 -38.17 1.66 54.07
N LYS A 3 -37.21 0.90 53.49
CA LYS A 3 -37.22 -0.57 53.21
C LYS A 3 -38.33 -0.95 52.20
N THR A 4 -38.11 -1.63 51.07
CA THR A 4 -37.65 -3.04 50.91
C THR A 4 -37.57 -3.44 49.40
N LEU A 5 -36.58 -4.28 49.04
CA LEU A 5 -36.62 -5.52 48.18
C LEU A 5 -37.00 -5.41 46.67
N LEU A 6 -36.54 -6.23 45.69
CA LEU A 6 -35.77 -7.50 45.62
C LEU A 6 -35.26 -7.72 44.15
N LEU A 7 -34.29 -8.64 44.01
CA LEU A 7 -33.50 -9.15 42.85
C LEU A 7 -34.18 -9.40 41.48
N LEU A 8 -33.36 -9.43 40.39
CA LEU A 8 -33.07 -10.68 39.64
C LEU A 8 -31.80 -10.59 38.75
N SER A 9 -30.89 -11.55 38.94
CA SER A 9 -29.62 -11.76 38.23
C SER A 9 -29.81 -12.51 36.91
N ALA A 10 -28.94 -12.26 35.92
CA ALA A 10 -28.58 -13.23 34.88
C ALA A 10 -27.12 -13.02 34.47
N ALA A 11 -26.25 -13.92 34.94
CA ALA A 11 -24.88 -14.09 34.48
C ALA A 11 -24.90 -15.12 33.34
N ALA A 12 -24.38 -14.75 32.16
CA ALA A 12 -24.09 -15.71 31.10
C ALA A 12 -22.61 -16.08 31.19
N ALA A 13 -22.36 -17.35 31.52
CA ALA A 13 -21.03 -17.95 31.61
C ALA A 13 -20.51 -18.33 30.21
N PHE A 14 -19.23 -18.01 29.95
CA PHE A 14 -18.44 -18.58 28.86
C PHE A 14 -18.28 -20.10 29.11
N SER A 15 -18.74 -20.92 28.16
CA SER A 15 -18.44 -22.36 28.13
C SER A 15 -17.39 -22.64 27.07
N LEU A 16 -16.15 -22.87 27.51
CA LEU A 16 -15.11 -23.53 26.72
C LEU A 16 -15.33 -25.05 26.86
N GLY A 17 -15.90 -25.67 25.83
CA GLY A 17 -16.02 -27.11 25.69
C GLY A 17 -14.88 -27.66 24.84
N SER A 18 -13.81 -28.09 25.49
CA SER A 18 -12.84 -29.07 24.96
C SER A 18 -13.50 -30.45 24.99
N CYS A 19 -13.39 -31.23 23.90
CA CYS A 19 -13.15 -32.68 23.93
C CYS A 19 -13.11 -33.24 22.50
N SER A 20 -11.95 -33.77 22.15
CA SER A 20 -11.69 -34.75 21.10
C SER A 20 -12.30 -36.11 21.46
N GLU A 21 -12.95 -36.80 20.51
CA GLU A 21 -12.60 -38.20 20.20
C GLU A 21 -13.27 -38.69 18.91
N ASN A 22 -12.45 -39.40 18.12
CA ASN A 22 -12.74 -40.04 16.85
C ASN A 22 -13.95 -40.98 16.91
N LYS A 23 -14.88 -40.84 15.97
CA LYS A 23 -15.65 -41.99 15.48
C LYS A 23 -15.84 -41.91 13.98
N THR A 24 -15.18 -42.85 13.31
CA THR A 24 -15.26 -43.16 11.88
C THR A 24 -16.70 -43.25 11.40
N THR A 25 -17.04 -42.48 10.38
CA THR A 25 -18.07 -42.85 9.42
C THR A 25 -17.56 -42.44 8.05
N GLU A 26 -17.24 -43.46 7.26
CA GLU A 26 -16.94 -43.35 5.85
C GLU A 26 -18.17 -42.82 5.12
N THR A 27 -18.02 -41.67 4.46
CA THR A 27 -18.83 -41.36 3.28
C THR A 27 -17.84 -40.99 2.19
N ALA A 28 -17.54 -41.98 1.35
CA ALA A 28 -16.94 -41.75 0.06
C ALA A 28 -17.96 -41.05 -0.84
N THR A 29 -17.67 -39.81 -1.21
CA THR A 29 -18.17 -39.22 -2.46
C THR A 29 -16.96 -38.68 -3.21
N ALA A 30 -16.72 -39.27 -4.38
CA ALA A 30 -15.68 -38.88 -5.29
C ALA A 30 -16.00 -37.54 -5.98
N THR A 31 -14.91 -36.87 -6.39
CA THR A 31 -14.84 -35.82 -7.43
C THR A 31 -15.26 -34.42 -7.00
N ASP A 32 -14.29 -33.58 -6.62
CA ASP A 32 -13.59 -32.72 -7.59
C ASP A 32 -12.33 -32.12 -6.94
N GLY A 33 -11.26 -32.02 -7.72
CA GLY A 33 -9.94 -31.60 -7.27
C GLY A 33 -9.85 -30.10 -7.02
N MET A 34 -10.54 -29.58 -6.01
CA MET A 34 -10.32 -28.21 -5.55
C MET A 34 -9.21 -28.22 -4.51
N THR A 35 -7.98 -28.06 -4.99
CA THR A 35 -6.84 -27.64 -4.16
C THR A 35 -7.28 -26.41 -3.37
N THR A 36 -7.53 -26.59 -2.08
CA THR A 36 -7.65 -25.44 -1.17
C THR A 36 -6.26 -24.85 -1.06
N THR A 37 -5.98 -23.87 -1.91
CA THR A 37 -4.79 -23.03 -1.77
C THR A 37 -5.00 -22.20 -0.51
N THR A 38 -4.58 -22.71 0.64
CA THR A 38 -4.33 -21.89 1.82
C THR A 38 -3.13 -21.02 1.47
N THR A 39 -3.38 -19.86 0.86
CA THR A 39 -2.39 -18.80 0.70
C THR A 39 -2.01 -18.37 2.11
N THR A 40 -0.96 -18.98 2.65
CA THR A 40 -0.24 -18.46 3.81
C THR A 40 0.44 -17.18 3.30
N THR A 41 -0.25 -16.04 3.40
CA THR A 41 0.31 -14.75 3.02
C THR A 41 1.47 -14.47 3.95
N THR A 42 2.68 -14.76 3.46
CA THR A 42 3.95 -14.60 4.15
C THR A 42 4.04 -13.21 4.78
N THR A 43 3.81 -13.17 6.09
CA THR A 43 3.70 -11.98 6.95
C THR A 43 5.06 -11.35 7.27
N THR A 44 6.14 -11.86 6.66
CA THR A 44 7.53 -11.53 6.99
C THR A 44 7.96 -10.15 6.49
N ALA A 45 7.35 -9.63 5.41
CA ALA A 45 7.74 -8.37 4.78
C ALA A 45 7.50 -7.12 5.65
N TYR A 46 6.55 -7.21 6.58
CA TYR A 46 6.12 -6.13 7.47
C TYR A 46 6.30 -6.47 8.96
N SER A 47 7.26 -7.34 9.30
CA SER A 47 7.66 -7.47 10.70
C SER A 47 8.21 -6.13 11.23
N PRO A 48 8.06 -5.81 12.52
CA PRO A 48 8.62 -4.59 13.10
C PRO A 48 10.11 -4.42 12.78
N GLU A 49 10.91 -5.49 12.88
CA GLU A 49 12.35 -5.47 12.60
C GLU A 49 12.64 -5.23 11.11
N ALA A 50 11.81 -5.76 10.20
CA ALA A 50 11.94 -5.51 8.77
C ALA A 50 11.61 -4.05 8.42
N ILE A 51 10.61 -3.46 9.07
CA ILE A 51 10.25 -2.04 8.92
C ILE A 51 11.42 -1.15 9.38
N GLU A 52 11.97 -1.42 10.56
CA GLU A 52 13.09 -0.66 11.12
C GLU A 52 14.31 -0.70 10.20
N ARG A 53 14.76 -1.90 9.78
CA ARG A 53 15.92 -2.05 8.88
C ARG A 53 15.71 -1.38 7.53
N ARG A 54 14.50 -1.41 6.98
CA ARG A 54 14.15 -0.76 5.72
C ARG A 54 14.21 0.75 5.86
N ALA A 55 13.60 1.29 6.91
CA ALA A 55 13.63 2.73 7.20
C ALA A 55 15.07 3.22 7.38
N ASP A 56 15.92 2.44 8.04
CA ASP A 56 17.35 2.72 8.18
C ASP A 56 18.06 2.82 6.82
N ARG A 57 17.85 1.85 5.93
CA ARG A 57 18.45 1.86 4.58
C ARG A 57 17.98 3.04 3.75
N ILE A 58 16.68 3.33 3.76
CA ILE A 58 16.11 4.45 3.00
C ILE A 58 16.69 5.77 3.52
N ALA A 59 16.65 5.99 4.84
CA ALA A 59 17.15 7.22 5.43
C ALA A 59 18.67 7.40 5.20
N ALA A 60 19.44 6.32 5.24
CA ALA A 60 20.88 6.35 4.93
C ALA A 60 21.17 6.68 3.46
N ASP A 61 20.43 6.09 2.51
CA ASP A 61 20.58 6.39 1.08
C ASP A 61 20.19 7.84 0.76
N MET A 62 19.07 8.30 1.33
CA MET A 62 18.65 9.70 1.26
C MET A 62 19.74 10.64 1.81
N ALA A 63 20.36 10.30 2.93
CA ALA A 63 21.42 11.11 3.55
C ALA A 63 22.65 11.21 2.65
N ALA A 64 23.03 10.08 2.04
CA ALA A 64 24.17 10.02 1.13
C ALA A 64 23.93 10.88 -0.13
N LYS A 65 22.73 10.80 -0.71
CA LYS A 65 22.39 11.50 -1.96
C LYS A 65 22.11 13.00 -1.77
N MET A 66 21.39 13.36 -0.71
CA MET A 66 20.96 14.75 -0.47
C MET A 66 21.84 15.49 0.55
N GLN A 67 22.84 14.83 1.13
CA GLN A 67 23.87 15.44 1.98
C GLN A 67 23.29 16.22 3.18
N PHE A 68 22.27 15.67 3.86
CA PHE A 68 21.71 16.25 5.09
C PHE A 68 22.37 15.68 6.36
N ASP A 69 22.12 16.33 7.50
CA ASP A 69 22.71 15.97 8.79
C ASP A 69 22.06 14.74 9.47
N ASP A 70 22.71 14.25 10.52
CA ASP A 70 22.25 13.06 11.28
C ASP A 70 20.88 13.27 11.93
N ALA A 71 20.59 14.52 12.35
CA ALA A 71 19.31 14.90 12.93
C ALA A 71 18.17 14.79 11.90
N THR A 72 18.39 15.29 10.69
CA THR A 72 17.44 15.16 9.57
C THR A 72 17.29 13.70 9.17
N ARG A 73 18.38 12.93 9.10
CA ARG A 73 18.33 11.48 8.86
C ARG A 73 17.43 10.75 9.85
N THR A 74 17.57 11.06 11.13
CA THR A 74 16.79 10.41 12.21
C THR A 74 15.30 10.72 12.10
N LYS A 75 14.95 11.96 11.73
CA LYS A 75 13.55 12.35 11.47
C LYS A 75 12.99 11.62 10.24
N ILE A 76 13.75 11.57 9.15
CA ILE A 76 13.38 10.84 7.93
C ILE A 76 13.12 9.37 8.25
N ARG A 77 14.05 8.71 8.95
CA ARG A 77 13.89 7.33 9.44
C ARG A 77 12.57 7.16 10.19
N THR A 78 12.23 8.08 11.08
CA THR A 78 10.98 8.04 11.86
C THR A 78 9.74 8.07 10.97
N VAL A 79 9.74 8.90 9.91
CA VAL A 79 8.65 8.95 8.92
C VAL A 79 8.50 7.60 8.22
N TYR A 80 9.60 6.98 7.78
CA TYR A 80 9.56 5.68 7.10
C TYR A 80 9.16 4.52 8.02
N VAL A 81 9.56 4.53 9.30
CA VAL A 81 9.07 3.56 10.29
C VAL A 81 7.56 3.67 10.45
N THR A 82 7.06 4.90 10.65
CA THR A 82 5.62 5.17 10.82
C THR A 82 4.83 4.75 9.57
N ARG A 83 5.35 5.05 8.38
CA ARG A 83 4.75 4.61 7.11
C ARG A 83 4.69 3.09 7.01
N GLY A 84 5.79 2.40 7.31
CA GLY A 84 5.86 0.95 7.29
C GLY A 84 4.89 0.28 8.26
N GLN A 85 4.72 0.85 9.46
CA GLN A 85 3.73 0.39 10.44
C GLN A 85 2.29 0.53 9.92
N ARG A 86 1.94 1.69 9.35
CA ARG A 86 0.61 1.91 8.76
C ARG A 86 0.35 0.95 7.59
N LEU A 87 1.36 0.67 6.76
CA LEU A 87 1.24 -0.31 5.67
C LEU A 87 1.04 -1.74 6.20
N ALA A 88 1.69 -2.11 7.30
CA ALA A 88 1.50 -3.39 7.98
C ALA A 88 0.06 -3.54 8.51
N GLU A 89 -0.47 -2.48 9.13
CA GLU A 89 -1.86 -2.42 9.60
C GLU A 89 -2.85 -2.57 8.45
N LEU A 90 -2.64 -1.86 7.33
CA LEU A 90 -3.48 -1.97 6.14
C LEU A 90 -3.49 -3.39 5.56
N GLN A 91 -2.35 -4.08 5.56
CA GLN A 91 -2.29 -5.46 5.08
C GLN A 91 -3.19 -6.38 5.91
N ASN A 92 -3.24 -6.19 7.23
CA ASN A 92 -4.11 -6.95 8.11
C ASN A 92 -5.59 -6.56 7.95
N GLN A 93 -5.87 -5.26 7.86
CA GLN A 93 -7.23 -4.72 7.77
C GLN A 93 -7.92 -5.09 6.46
N TYR A 94 -7.18 -5.06 5.35
CA TYR A 94 -7.71 -5.25 4.00
C TYR A 94 -7.36 -6.63 3.42
N ALA A 95 -7.08 -7.63 4.25
CA ALA A 95 -6.71 -8.98 3.81
C ALA A 95 -7.74 -9.61 2.84
N ALA A 96 -9.01 -9.20 2.91
CA ALA A 96 -10.10 -9.66 2.04
C ALA A 96 -10.66 -8.60 1.06
N ASP A 97 -10.26 -7.33 1.17
CA ASP A 97 -10.74 -6.22 0.32
C ASP A 97 -9.57 -5.48 -0.34
N THR A 98 -9.22 -5.93 -1.54
CA THR A 98 -8.10 -5.38 -2.31
C THR A 98 -8.40 -3.98 -2.87
N MET A 99 -9.68 -3.63 -3.08
CA MET A 99 -10.05 -2.36 -3.69
C MET A 99 -9.95 -1.22 -2.67
N GLY A 100 -10.39 -1.45 -1.43
CA GLY A 100 -10.17 -0.54 -0.30
C GLY A 100 -8.69 -0.37 0.04
N MET A 101 -7.89 -1.44 -0.07
CA MET A 101 -6.45 -1.41 0.21
C MET A 101 -5.70 -0.38 -0.63
N ALA A 102 -6.00 -0.28 -1.93
CA ALA A 102 -5.27 0.60 -2.83
C ALA A 102 -5.51 2.08 -2.51
N ALA A 103 -6.74 2.45 -2.11
CA ALA A 103 -7.06 3.81 -1.69
C ALA A 103 -6.35 4.16 -0.37
N ALA A 104 -6.47 3.30 0.64
CA ALA A 104 -5.84 3.52 1.94
C ALA A 104 -4.31 3.56 1.85
N ARG A 105 -3.70 2.74 0.98
CA ARG A 105 -2.26 2.77 0.73
C ARG A 105 -1.80 4.13 0.17
N ARG A 106 -2.54 4.68 -0.80
CA ARG A 106 -2.23 6.01 -1.36
C ARG A 106 -2.29 7.09 -0.29
N GLU A 107 -3.27 7.02 0.60
CA GLU A 107 -3.38 7.94 1.74
C GLU A 107 -2.17 7.83 2.68
N VAL A 108 -1.72 6.62 3.00
CA VAL A 108 -0.50 6.40 3.81
C VAL A 108 0.73 7.04 3.17
N TYR A 109 0.91 6.90 1.85
CA TYR A 109 2.00 7.57 1.13
C TYR A 109 1.86 9.09 1.15
N SER A 110 0.67 9.62 0.87
CA SER A 110 0.43 11.08 0.89
C SER A 110 0.69 11.69 2.26
N ASN A 111 0.27 11.01 3.34
CA ASN A 111 0.52 11.47 4.71
C ASN A 111 2.01 11.43 5.06
N ALA A 112 2.72 10.38 4.64
CA ALA A 112 4.16 10.30 4.82
C ALA A 112 4.91 11.42 4.07
N ASP A 113 4.45 11.82 2.89
CA ASP A 113 5.03 12.94 2.15
C ASP A 113 4.80 14.29 2.84
N LEU A 114 3.62 14.49 3.43
CA LEU A 114 3.35 15.68 4.25
C LEU A 114 4.25 15.72 5.50
N GLU A 115 4.43 14.59 6.17
CA GLU A 115 5.36 14.46 7.29
C GLU A 115 6.80 14.74 6.82
N MET A 116 7.21 14.18 5.68
CA MET A 116 8.53 14.37 5.08
C MET A 116 8.82 15.84 4.76
N LYS A 117 7.84 16.56 4.22
CA LYS A 117 7.94 18.00 3.95
C LYS A 117 8.28 18.82 5.19
N SER A 118 7.78 18.41 6.35
CA SER A 118 8.07 19.08 7.64
C SER A 118 9.47 18.80 8.18
N VAL A 119 10.12 17.74 7.69
CA VAL A 119 11.47 17.33 8.12
C VAL A 119 12.55 18.17 7.46
N PHE A 120 12.37 18.51 6.18
CA PHE A 120 13.33 19.32 5.43
C PHE A 120 13.18 20.80 5.75
N THR A 121 14.23 21.39 6.31
CA THR A 121 14.28 22.84 6.60
C THR A 121 14.67 23.66 5.38
N ASP A 122 15.37 23.06 4.41
CA ASP A 122 15.73 23.67 3.14
C ASP A 122 14.68 23.29 2.07
N PRO A 123 13.98 24.26 1.46
CA PRO A 123 13.03 24.00 0.38
C PRO A 123 13.64 23.22 -0.80
N THR A 124 14.93 23.39 -1.09
CA THR A 124 15.60 22.71 -2.20
C THR A 124 15.76 21.20 -1.95
N GLN A 125 15.92 20.80 -0.68
CA GLN A 125 16.00 19.38 -0.29
C GLN A 125 14.65 18.68 -0.48
N TYR A 126 13.55 19.35 -0.14
CA TYR A 126 12.22 18.80 -0.37
C TYR A 126 11.91 18.66 -1.86
N SER A 127 12.27 19.65 -2.69
CA SER A 127 12.10 19.53 -4.15
C SER A 127 12.96 18.41 -4.77
N ALA A 128 14.18 18.21 -4.26
CA ALA A 128 15.02 17.08 -4.66
C ALA A 128 14.40 15.73 -4.25
N TYR A 129 13.85 15.64 -3.04
CA TYR A 129 13.08 14.49 -2.58
C TYR A 129 11.87 14.23 -3.48
N GLU A 130 11.03 15.23 -3.78
CA GLU A 130 9.85 15.05 -4.63
C GLU A 130 10.20 14.50 -6.00
N SER A 131 11.29 15.00 -6.60
CA SER A 131 11.78 14.54 -7.91
C SER A 131 12.30 13.10 -7.90
N SER A 132 12.81 12.64 -6.76
CA SER A 132 13.37 11.28 -6.57
C SER A 132 12.52 10.38 -5.66
N ARG A 133 11.28 10.79 -5.35
CA ARG A 133 10.45 10.14 -4.32
C ARG A 133 10.23 8.64 -4.60
N MET A 134 10.10 8.29 -5.89
CA MET A 134 9.90 6.91 -6.31
C MET A 134 11.12 6.02 -6.02
N ASP A 135 12.31 6.60 -5.86
CA ASP A 135 13.53 5.87 -5.51
C ASP A 135 13.58 5.46 -4.04
N TYR A 136 12.69 6.01 -3.22
CA TYR A 136 12.61 5.77 -1.77
C TYR A 136 11.29 5.08 -1.37
N MET A 137 10.61 4.43 -2.31
CA MET A 137 9.42 3.64 -2.02
C MET A 137 9.77 2.33 -1.30
N ASP A 138 8.90 1.86 -0.42
CA ASP A 138 9.19 0.71 0.46
C ASP A 138 9.50 -0.58 -0.32
N ASP A 139 8.85 -0.74 -1.47
CA ASP A 139 8.97 -1.89 -2.37
C ASP A 139 10.42 -2.11 -2.85
N ARG A 140 11.13 -1.03 -3.21
CA ARG A 140 12.54 -1.07 -3.63
C ARG A 140 13.51 -1.49 -2.53
N TYR A 141 13.07 -1.42 -1.27
CA TYR A 141 13.88 -1.77 -0.11
C TYR A 141 13.32 -3.00 0.61
N MET A 142 12.43 -3.78 -0.01
CA MET A 142 12.03 -5.09 0.52
C MET A 142 13.22 -6.03 0.49
N ASP A 143 13.43 -6.78 1.59
CA ASP A 143 14.47 -7.81 1.60
C ASP A 143 14.04 -8.91 0.61
N ASP A 144 14.94 -9.25 -0.33
CA ASP A 144 14.72 -10.21 -1.44
C ASP A 144 14.17 -11.58 -1.01
N ASN A 145 14.29 -11.94 0.27
CA ASN A 145 13.78 -13.19 0.82
C ASN A 145 12.23 -13.32 0.80
N THR A 146 11.50 -12.28 0.37
CA THR A 146 10.03 -12.29 0.25
C THR A 146 9.52 -12.27 -1.20
N MET A 147 10.41 -12.21 -2.20
CA MET A 147 10.08 -12.26 -3.64
C MET A 147 10.30 -13.65 -4.28
N SER A 148 10.45 -14.72 -3.49
CA SER A 148 10.51 -16.08 -4.03
C SER A 148 9.12 -16.59 -4.43
N SER A 149 8.53 -15.99 -5.47
CA SER A 149 7.47 -16.56 -6.32
C SER A 149 7.23 -15.67 -7.54
N SER A 150 8.27 -15.48 -8.35
CA SER A 150 8.12 -15.35 -9.80
C SER A 150 9.47 -15.66 -10.44
N SER A 151 9.74 -16.95 -10.61
CA SER A 151 10.71 -17.41 -11.59
C SER A 151 10.38 -16.75 -12.93
N ASP A 152 11.41 -16.29 -13.64
CA ASP A 152 11.38 -15.73 -15.00
C ASP A 152 11.10 -14.22 -15.13
N MET A 153 12.06 -13.38 -14.71
CA MET A 153 12.54 -12.28 -15.56
C MET A 153 14.04 -12.04 -15.33
N ASN A 154 14.85 -12.81 -16.05
CA ASN A 154 16.21 -12.39 -16.40
C ASN A 154 16.11 -11.17 -17.32
N SER A 155 16.27 -9.98 -16.77
CA SER A 155 16.65 -8.80 -17.54
C SER A 155 17.59 -7.96 -16.69
N SER A 156 18.89 -8.20 -16.87
CA SER A 156 19.91 -7.17 -16.72
C SER A 156 19.57 -6.02 -17.67
N GLY A 157 18.86 -5.02 -17.17
CA GLY A 157 18.47 -3.85 -17.93
C GLY A 157 18.00 -2.78 -16.97
N ASP A 158 18.93 -1.92 -16.59
CA ASP A 158 18.72 -0.47 -16.44
C ASP A 158 17.22 -0.07 -16.43
N MET A 159 16.62 -0.06 -15.24
CA MET A 159 15.30 0.54 -15.02
C MET A 159 15.49 1.87 -14.30
N THR A 160 16.27 2.73 -14.94
CA THR A 160 16.27 4.17 -14.71
C THR A 160 15.25 4.80 -15.66
N ASP A 161 13.98 4.39 -15.57
CA ASP A 161 12.91 5.01 -16.33
C ASP A 161 11.69 5.16 -15.42
N GLY A 162 11.79 6.16 -14.54
CA GLY A 162 10.58 6.80 -14.01
C GLY A 162 9.74 7.24 -15.21
N MET A 163 8.42 7.05 -15.15
CA MET A 163 7.51 7.40 -16.24
C MET A 163 7.82 8.82 -16.75
N GLU A 164 8.55 8.91 -17.87
CA GLU A 164 8.97 10.20 -18.39
C GLU A 164 7.74 11.03 -18.77
N ALA A 165 7.81 12.32 -18.53
CA ALA A 165 6.79 13.26 -18.94
C ALA A 165 6.62 13.21 -20.47
N GLY A 166 5.46 12.75 -20.95
CA GLY A 166 5.21 12.44 -22.37
C GLY A 166 4.97 10.97 -22.67
N SER A 167 5.20 10.08 -21.70
CA SER A 167 4.99 8.64 -21.82
C SER A 167 3.54 8.25 -22.02
N LYS A 168 3.32 7.27 -22.89
CA LYS A 168 2.01 6.67 -23.15
C LYS A 168 2.13 5.16 -22.98
N MET A 169 1.43 4.64 -21.99
CA MET A 169 1.32 3.21 -21.72
C MET A 169 -0.05 2.71 -22.16
N LYS A 170 -0.10 1.51 -22.71
CA LYS A 170 -1.34 0.77 -22.96
C LYS A 170 -1.20 -0.61 -22.34
N ASP A 171 -2.13 -1.00 -21.48
CA ASP A 171 -2.14 -2.35 -20.92
C ASP A 171 -2.79 -3.35 -21.89
N ALA A 172 -2.65 -4.64 -21.57
CA ALA A 172 -3.23 -5.73 -22.35
C ALA A 172 -4.77 -5.65 -22.41
N ASP A 173 -5.39 -5.11 -21.37
CA ASP A 173 -6.84 -4.94 -21.24
C ASP A 173 -7.40 -3.78 -22.07
N GLY A 174 -6.53 -2.97 -22.69
CA GLY A 174 -6.90 -1.91 -23.62
C GLY A 174 -6.94 -0.52 -23.02
N ASN A 175 -6.70 -0.38 -21.71
CA ASN A 175 -6.62 0.89 -21.03
C ASN A 175 -5.35 1.63 -21.45
N LYS A 176 -5.44 2.95 -21.44
CA LYS A 176 -4.38 3.86 -21.89
C LYS A 176 -4.12 4.88 -20.79
N VAL A 177 -2.89 4.93 -20.32
CA VAL A 177 -2.39 5.99 -19.44
C VAL A 177 -1.45 6.85 -20.26
N LYS A 178 -1.66 8.16 -20.25
CA LYS A 178 -0.76 9.14 -20.85
C LYS A 178 -0.36 10.16 -19.79
N VAL A 179 0.92 10.17 -19.46
CA VAL A 179 1.54 11.26 -18.70
C VAL A 179 2.00 12.29 -19.71
N LYS A 180 1.64 13.54 -19.51
CA LYS A 180 2.07 14.63 -20.39
C LYS A 180 3.33 15.30 -19.84
N ALA A 181 3.96 16.11 -20.69
CA ALA A 181 5.10 16.95 -20.33
C ALA A 181 4.81 17.94 -19.18
N ASP A 182 3.56 18.40 -19.08
CA ASP A 182 3.06 19.29 -18.01
C ASP A 182 2.72 18.55 -16.71
N GLY A 183 3.03 17.25 -16.61
CA GLY A 183 2.69 16.39 -15.47
C GLY A 183 1.24 15.88 -15.47
N ASP A 184 0.37 16.38 -16.36
CA ASP A 184 -1.02 15.92 -16.43
C ASP A 184 -1.10 14.41 -16.69
N ILE A 185 -1.95 13.72 -15.95
CA ILE A 185 -2.22 12.30 -16.18
C ILE A 185 -3.59 12.16 -16.83
N LYS A 186 -3.63 11.56 -18.02
CA LYS A 186 -4.86 11.16 -18.71
C LYS A 186 -4.99 9.65 -18.72
N ILE A 187 -6.05 9.14 -18.14
CA ILE A 187 -6.42 7.73 -18.15
C ILE A 187 -7.64 7.57 -19.06
N LYS A 188 -7.60 6.59 -19.95
CA LYS A 188 -8.76 6.14 -20.72
C LYS A 188 -8.87 4.63 -20.54
N ASP A 189 -9.97 4.13 -20.03
CA ASP A 189 -10.18 2.68 -19.97
C ASP A 189 -10.66 2.12 -21.33
N SER A 190 -10.72 0.79 -21.40
CA SER A 190 -11.21 0.04 -22.55
C SER A 190 -12.69 0.33 -22.85
N GLU A 191 -13.48 0.63 -21.83
CA GLU A 191 -14.90 1.01 -21.91
C GLU A 191 -15.13 2.42 -22.48
N GLY A 192 -14.08 3.24 -22.52
CA GLY A 192 -14.11 4.58 -23.12
C GLY A 192 -14.27 5.73 -22.13
N ASN A 193 -14.39 5.44 -20.84
CA ASN A 193 -14.35 6.43 -19.78
C ASN A 193 -12.97 7.08 -19.74
N LYS A 194 -12.93 8.36 -19.34
CA LYS A 194 -11.72 9.17 -19.29
C LYS A 194 -11.61 9.85 -17.95
N ALA A 195 -10.43 9.79 -17.34
CA ALA A 195 -10.04 10.63 -16.23
C ALA A 195 -8.86 11.50 -16.64
N LYS A 196 -8.86 12.77 -16.26
CA LYS A 196 -7.69 13.65 -16.31
C LYS A 196 -7.41 14.14 -14.89
N MET A 197 -6.22 13.91 -14.39
CA MET A 197 -5.69 14.57 -13.19
C MET A 197 -4.77 15.70 -13.63
N ASP A 198 -5.01 16.88 -13.08
CA ASP A 198 -4.17 18.05 -13.30
C ASP A 198 -3.00 18.05 -12.30
N ALA A 199 -1.78 18.26 -12.78
CA ALA A 199 -0.61 18.24 -11.91
C ALA A 199 -0.45 19.54 -11.12
N ASP A 200 -0.95 20.65 -11.64
CA ASP A 200 -0.77 21.98 -11.05
C ASP A 200 -1.66 22.17 -9.80
N ASP A 201 -2.92 21.73 -9.87
CA ASP A 201 -3.92 21.98 -8.83
C ASP A 201 -4.59 20.71 -8.29
N GLY A 202 -4.21 19.53 -8.77
CA GLY A 202 -4.79 18.25 -8.35
C GLY A 202 -6.22 17.99 -8.84
N THR A 203 -6.81 18.89 -9.64
CA THR A 203 -8.18 18.76 -10.13
C THR A 203 -8.35 17.49 -10.95
N VAL A 204 -9.37 16.69 -10.62
CA VAL A 204 -9.72 15.48 -11.37
C VAL A 204 -10.96 15.72 -12.22
N LYS A 205 -10.82 15.57 -13.54
CA LYS A 205 -11.91 15.65 -14.51
C LYS A 205 -12.26 14.25 -14.98
N MET A 206 -13.46 13.79 -14.69
CA MET A 206 -13.97 12.49 -15.14
C MET A 206 -14.99 12.68 -16.25
N LYS A 207 -14.95 11.82 -17.27
CA LYS A 207 -15.94 11.76 -18.33
C LYS A 207 -16.26 10.29 -18.60
N PRO A 208 -17.41 9.79 -18.12
CA PRO A 208 -17.89 8.47 -18.50
C PRO A 208 -18.12 8.39 -20.02
N ALA A 209 -18.08 7.18 -20.57
CA ALA A 209 -18.30 6.94 -22.00
C ALA A 209 -19.63 7.52 -22.47
N ASP A 210 -20.68 7.30 -21.67
CA ASP A 210 -22.06 7.70 -21.95
C ASP A 210 -22.53 8.90 -21.10
N GLY A 211 -21.58 9.68 -20.55
CA GLY A 211 -21.87 10.70 -19.54
C GLY A 211 -21.33 12.11 -19.82
N GLY A 212 -21.85 13.06 -19.05
CA GLY A 212 -21.31 14.41 -18.96
C GLY A 212 -19.93 14.45 -18.29
N LYS A 213 -19.22 15.56 -18.46
CA LYS A 213 -17.95 15.78 -17.75
C LYS A 213 -18.25 16.22 -16.31
N THR A 214 -17.66 15.54 -15.34
CA THR A 214 -17.66 15.91 -13.93
C THR A 214 -16.27 16.43 -13.55
N VAL A 215 -16.22 17.52 -12.79
CA VAL A 215 -14.98 18.10 -12.28
C VAL A 215 -15.00 18.00 -10.77
N ILE A 216 -13.98 17.37 -10.21
CA ILE A 216 -13.73 17.26 -8.78
C ILE A 216 -12.50 18.11 -8.49
N LYS A 217 -12.64 19.07 -7.58
CA LYS A 217 -11.57 19.91 -7.05
C LYS A 217 -11.32 19.54 -5.61
#